data_AF-A0A5E4GKN6-F1
#
_entry.id   AF-A0A5E4GKN6-F1
#
_cell.length_a   1.000
_cell.length_b   1.000
_cell.length_c   1.000
_cell.angle_alpha   90.00
_cell.angle_beta   90.00
_cell.angle_gamma   90.00
#
_symmetry.space_group_name_H-M   'P 1'
#
loop_
_entity.id
_entity.type
_entity.pdbx_description
1 polymer ?
#
loop_
_entity_poly.entity_id
_entity_poly.type
_entity_poly.pdbx_seq_one_letter_code
_entity_poly.pdbx_strand_id
1 'polypeptide(L)'
;TLPVIIAADLSQTEKEKLIRVLREYKQALGWSIANIKGISPSLCMHQIHLEDDSKPSREAQRRLNPNMKEVIRAKVLKLLDVGIVYPISDSKW
;
A
#
# COMPACT_ATOMS: atom_id res chain seq x y z
N THR A 1 16.44 -9.64 0.10
CA THR A 1 15.45 -10.17 -0.87
C THR A 1 14.64 -11.24 -0.16
N LEU A 2 13.30 -11.16 -0.20
CA LEU A 2 12.47 -12.22 0.36
C LEU A 2 12.44 -13.44 -0.59
N PRO A 3 12.30 -14.67 -0.07
CA PRO A 3 12.27 -15.86 -0.91
C PRO A 3 10.95 -15.95 -1.71
N VAL A 4 11.04 -16.42 -2.96
CA VAL A 4 9.87 -16.85 -3.76
C VAL A 4 9.75 -18.36 -3.61
N ILE A 5 8.56 -18.83 -3.24
CA ILE A 5 8.25 -20.27 -3.20
C ILE A 5 7.52 -20.61 -4.52
N ILE A 6 8.00 -21.65 -5.20
CA ILE A 6 7.40 -22.16 -6.44
C ILE A 6 6.89 -23.59 -6.22
N ALA A 7 5.99 -24.06 -7.07
CA ALA A 7 5.45 -25.41 -6.98
C ALA A 7 6.55 -26.49 -7.13
N ALA A 8 6.44 -27.54 -6.32
CA ALA A 8 7.49 -28.56 -6.20
C ALA A 8 7.55 -29.51 -7.42
N ASP A 9 6.39 -29.76 -8.02
CA ASP A 9 6.10 -30.69 -9.11
C ASP A 9 6.42 -30.15 -10.51
N LEU A 10 6.93 -28.93 -10.62
CA LEU A 10 7.36 -28.37 -11.91
C LEU A 10 8.51 -29.20 -12.52
N SER A 11 8.39 -29.49 -13.81
CA SER A 11 9.49 -30.07 -14.60
C SER A 11 10.69 -29.12 -14.66
N GLN A 12 11.87 -29.65 -14.98
CA GLN A 12 13.09 -28.86 -15.04
C GLN A 12 12.97 -27.67 -16.02
N THR A 13 12.38 -27.91 -17.20
CA THR A 13 12.15 -26.89 -18.23
C THR A 13 11.18 -25.80 -17.75
N GLU A 14 10.14 -26.16 -17.01
CA GLU A 14 9.19 -25.18 -16.45
C GLU A 14 9.83 -24.34 -15.36
N LYS A 15 10.61 -24.96 -14.47
CA LYS A 15 11.38 -24.27 -13.42
C LYS A 15 12.29 -23.22 -14.04
N GLU A 16 13.04 -23.57 -15.08
CA GLU A 16 13.95 -22.64 -15.76
C GLU A 16 13.21 -21.47 -16.41
N LYS A 17 12.11 -21.73 -17.11
CA LYS A 17 11.26 -20.69 -17.71
C LYS A 17 10.69 -19.75 -16.64
N LEU A 18 10.18 -20.29 -15.53
CA LEU A 18 9.61 -19.51 -14.44
C LEU A 18 10.66 -18.65 -13.75
N ILE A 19 11.83 -19.22 -13.44
CA ILE A 19 12.95 -18.49 -12.83
C ILE A 19 13.38 -17.32 -13.72
N ARG A 20 13.42 -17.52 -15.05
CA ARG A 20 13.75 -16.45 -15.99
C ARG A 20 12.77 -15.28 -15.87
N VAL A 21 11.47 -15.55 -15.92
CA VAL A 21 10.42 -14.53 -15.80
C VAL A 21 10.47 -13.83 -14.44
N LEU A 22 10.60 -14.58 -13.35
CA LEU A 22 10.67 -13.99 -12.00
C LEU A 22 11.89 -13.08 -11.81
N ARG A 23 13.02 -13.41 -12.44
CA ARG A 23 14.23 -12.56 -12.43
C ARG A 23 14.02 -11.30 -13.26
N GLU A 24 13.42 -11.43 -14.44
CA GLU A 24 13.12 -10.32 -15.34
C GLU A 24 12.14 -9.31 -14.71
N TYR A 25 11.05 -9.80 -14.11
CA TYR A 25 9.98 -8.98 -13.52
C TYR A 25 10.08 -8.86 -12.00
N LYS A 26 11.30 -8.90 -11.43
CA LYS A 26 11.51 -8.83 -9.97
C LYS A 26 10.88 -7.60 -9.31
N GLN A 27 10.80 -6.47 -10.04
CA GLN A 27 10.19 -5.23 -9.55
C GLN A 27 8.66 -5.29 -9.48
N ALA A 28 8.02 -6.21 -10.21
CA ALA A 28 6.57 -6.42 -10.12
C ALA A 28 6.18 -7.16 -8.83
N LEU A 29 7.14 -7.79 -8.15
CA LEU A 29 6.91 -8.50 -6.89
C LEU A 29 6.91 -7.50 -5.72
N GLY A 30 5.73 -7.23 -5.16
CA GLY A 30 5.51 -6.33 -4.03
C GLY A 30 5.96 -6.91 -2.68
N TRP A 31 7.26 -7.16 -2.48
CA TRP A 31 7.80 -7.75 -1.23
C TRP A 31 7.57 -6.91 0.03
N SER A 32 7.46 -5.61 -0.15
CA SER A 32 7.18 -4.64 0.89
C SER A 32 6.30 -3.58 0.29
N ILE A 33 5.63 -2.82 1.15
CA ILE A 33 4.76 -1.74 0.71
C ILE A 33 5.50 -0.65 -0.07
N ALA A 34 6.81 -0.48 0.19
CA ALA A 34 7.69 0.42 -0.56
C ALA A 34 7.95 -0.04 -2.01
N ASN A 35 7.78 -1.33 -2.31
CA ASN A 35 7.95 -1.86 -3.67
C ASN A 35 6.68 -1.68 -4.53
N ILE A 36 5.55 -1.36 -3.92
CA ILE A 36 4.30 -1.11 -4.64
C ILE A 36 4.41 0.28 -5.27
N LYS A 37 4.74 0.31 -6.56
CA LYS A 37 4.74 1.56 -7.34
C LYS A 37 3.30 1.99 -7.56
N GLY A 38 2.91 3.09 -6.92
CA GLY A 38 1.64 3.76 -7.20
C GLY A 38 1.63 4.46 -8.56
N ILE A 39 0.45 4.88 -8.99
CA ILE A 39 0.30 5.79 -10.14
C ILE A 39 0.66 7.20 -9.67
N SER A 40 1.45 7.93 -10.45
CA SER A 40 1.78 9.32 -10.12
C SER A 40 0.49 10.16 -10.07
N PRO A 41 0.28 10.96 -9.01
CA PRO A 41 -0.81 11.94 -8.98
C PRO A 41 -0.78 12.92 -10.16
N SER A 42 0.40 13.16 -10.75
CA SER A 42 0.52 13.99 -11.96
C SER A 42 -0.08 13.34 -13.21
N LEU A 43 -0.22 12.01 -13.22
CA LEU A 43 -0.79 11.25 -14.34
C LEU A 43 -2.30 11.12 -14.20
N CYS A 44 -2.76 10.76 -13.01
CA CYS A 44 -4.17 10.55 -12.72
C CYS A 44 -4.44 10.76 -11.22
N MET A 45 -5.46 11.55 -10.91
CA MET A 45 -6.04 11.65 -9.57
C MET A 45 -7.51 11.28 -9.66
N HIS A 46 -7.97 10.50 -8.69
CA HIS A 46 -9.40 10.25 -8.53
C HIS A 46 -10.05 11.43 -7.82
N GLN A 47 -11.15 11.93 -8.37
CA GLN A 47 -12.00 12.91 -7.73
C GLN A 47 -13.27 12.22 -7.26
N ILE A 48 -13.54 12.29 -5.96
CA ILE A 48 -14.79 11.83 -5.38
C ILE A 48 -15.81 12.97 -5.55
N HIS A 49 -16.86 12.73 -6.33
CA HIS A 49 -17.97 13.68 -6.45
C HIS A 49 -18.89 13.52 -5.25
N LEU A 50 -19.27 14.65 -4.65
CA LEU A 50 -20.21 14.70 -3.53
C LEU A 50 -21.53 15.31 -4.01
N GLU A 51 -22.61 15.07 -3.27
CA GLU A 51 -23.90 15.74 -3.49
C GLU A 51 -23.77 17.26 -3.22
N ASP A 52 -24.56 18.06 -3.93
CA ASP A 52 -24.47 19.54 -3.90
C ASP A 52 -24.63 20.14 -2.49
N ASP A 53 -25.47 19.52 -1.65
CA ASP A 53 -25.74 19.99 -0.28
C ASP A 53 -24.87 19.31 0.80
N SER A 54 -23.85 18.54 0.39
CA SER A 54 -22.95 17.85 1.32
C SER A 54 -22.09 18.85 2.12
N LYS A 55 -21.96 18.61 3.43
CA LYS A 55 -21.16 19.44 4.34
C LYS A 55 -20.09 18.60 5.03
N PRO A 56 -18.89 19.14 5.27
CA PRO A 56 -17.88 18.44 6.05
C PRO A 56 -18.38 18.24 7.49
N SER A 57 -18.28 17.01 8.00
CA SER A 57 -18.55 16.68 9.40
C SER A 57 -17.34 16.02 10.08
N ARG A 58 -17.07 16.40 11.33
CA ARG A 58 -15.99 15.82 12.13
C ARG A 58 -16.52 14.85 13.16
N GLU A 59 -16.24 13.58 12.97
CA GLU A 59 -16.50 12.54 13.96
C GLU A 59 -15.40 12.51 15.03
N ALA A 60 -15.80 12.23 16.28
CA ALA A 60 -14.85 12.08 17.37
C ALA A 60 -14.00 10.82 17.20
N GLN A 61 -12.70 10.91 17.50
CA GLN A 61 -11.81 9.75 17.43
C GLN A 61 -12.25 8.68 18.43
N ARG A 62 -12.49 7.46 17.95
CA ARG A 62 -12.86 6.33 18.80
C ARG A 62 -11.74 5.98 19.78
N ARG A 63 -12.12 5.63 21.02
CA ARG A 63 -11.17 5.17 22.04
C ARG A 63 -10.61 3.79 21.65
N LEU A 64 -9.30 3.68 21.61
CA LEU A 64 -8.56 2.44 21.39
C LEU A 64 -7.87 2.01 22.68
N ASN A 65 -7.77 0.70 22.91
CA ASN A 65 -6.97 0.18 24.02
C ASN A 65 -5.46 0.42 23.76
N PRO A 66 -4.61 0.44 24.80
CA PRO A 66 -3.18 0.79 24.66
C PRO A 66 -2.40 -0.11 23.69
N ASN A 67 -2.59 -1.43 23.74
CA ASN A 67 -1.92 -2.36 22.85
C ASN A 67 -2.25 -2.06 21.37
N MET A 68 -3.52 -1.83 21.08
CA MET A 68 -3.98 -1.52 19.73
C MET A 68 -3.45 -0.18 19.25
N LYS A 69 -3.33 0.82 20.12
CA LYS A 69 -2.73 2.11 19.77
C LYS A 69 -1.30 1.95 19.26
N GLU A 70 -0.47 1.15 19.93
CA GLU A 70 0.92 0.93 19.53
C GLU A 70 1.03 0.24 18.17
N VAL A 71 0.22 -0.79 17.94
CA VAL A 71 0.20 -1.50 16.64
C VAL A 71 -0.28 -0.59 15.51
N ILE A 72 -1.34 0.21 15.74
CA ILE A 72 -1.84 1.17 14.75
C ILE A 72 -0.79 2.24 14.47
N ARG A 73 -0.15 2.79 15.50
CA ARG A 73 0.92 3.78 15.36
C ARG A 73 2.06 3.24 14.48
N ALA A 74 2.52 2.03 14.74
CA ALA A 74 3.56 1.40 13.95
C ALA A 74 3.15 1.21 12.48
N LYS A 75 1.89 0.85 12.22
CA LYS A 75 1.36 0.74 10.85
C LYS A 75 1.26 2.10 10.14
N VAL A 76 0.73 3.12 10.82
CA VAL A 76 0.60 4.48 10.26
C VAL A 76 1.97 5.05 9.93
N LEU A 77 2.97 4.89 10.81
CA LEU A 77 4.34 5.32 10.54
C LEU A 77 4.94 4.62 9.32
N LYS A 78 4.71 3.32 9.15
CA LYS A 78 5.15 2.59 7.94
C LYS A 78 4.51 3.14 6.67
N LEU A 79 3.25 3.57 6.71
CA LEU A 79 2.56 4.16 5.56
C LEU A 79 3.02 5.59 5.26
N LEU A 80 3.33 6.36 6.31
CA LEU A 80 3.89 7.71 6.20
C LEU A 80 5.28 7.67 5.55
N ASP A 81 6.14 6.75 5.99
CA ASP A 81 7.52 6.60 5.49
C ASP A 81 7.57 6.32 3.98
N VAL A 82 6.61 5.55 3.46
CA VAL A 82 6.49 5.26 2.02
C VAL A 82 5.65 6.28 1.24
N GLY A 83 5.12 7.31 1.90
CA GLY A 83 4.35 8.38 1.26
C GLY A 83 2.94 7.98 0.77
N ILE A 84 2.39 6.86 1.24
CA ILE A 84 1.01 6.46 0.91
C ILE A 84 -0.01 7.34 1.64
N VAL A 85 0.30 7.72 2.87
CA VAL A 85 -0.45 8.72 3.64
C VAL A 85 0.45 9.89 3.95
N TYR A 86 -0.14 11.08 4.09
CA TYR A 86 0.58 12.31 4.43
C TYR A 86 -0.28 13.17 5.37
N PRO A 87 0.34 13.99 6.24
CA PRO A 87 -0.40 14.91 7.08
C PRO A 87 -1.07 15.99 6.23
N ILE A 88 -2.30 16.35 6.59
CA ILE A 88 -3.02 17.48 6.01
C ILE A 88 -3.15 18.58 7.08
N SER A 89 -2.80 19.81 6.74
CA SER A 89 -2.93 20.98 7.63
C SER A 89 -4.21 21.79 7.37
N ASP A 90 -4.73 21.75 6.14
CA ASP A 90 -5.68 22.74 5.63
C ASP A 90 -7.10 22.19 5.52
N SER A 91 -7.61 21.60 6.59
CA SER A 91 -9.02 21.20 6.62
C SER A 91 -9.89 22.37 7.04
N LYS A 92 -10.78 22.83 6.15
CA LYS A 92 -11.82 23.84 6.41
C LYS A 92 -12.96 23.32 7.32
N TRP A 93 -12.65 22.48 8.30
CA TRP A 93 -13.60 22.17 9.37
C TRP A 93 -14.00 23.44 10.11
#